data_AF-A0A2N2ITL8-F1
#
_entry.id   AF-A0A2N2ITL8-F1
#
_cell.length_a   1.000
_cell.length_b   1.000
_cell.length_c   1.000
_cell.angle_alpha   90.00
_cell.angle_beta   90.00
_cell.angle_gamma   90.00
#
_symmetry.space_group_name_H-M   'P 1'
#
loop_
_entity.id
_entity.type
_entity.pdbx_description
1 polymer ?
#
loop_
_entity_poly.entity_id
_entity_poly.type
_entity_poly.pdbx_seq_one_letter_code
_entity_poly.pdbx_strand_id
1 'polypeptide(L)'
;MNPGAYDYPGKVDEDCNGVPDDEPKGCDEGLAVEANDAMDAVRAMGLCRIADPNAPLSTRTWGVLSAKYVFPDGSTTSDTPKLFGTDCVGDGQKGTPPNSLSRGIVTKFGNVTEPTGGQSMFVLSTGVARSGVQGMSPAGAHMCTASRTPTGFPTPSEAACPGQDIDTDNSAYDAIALELEIRTPTNAKGFSFDFNFHTYEYPNFICSQYNDFFVALLWPVHATNVLHNNICFDAQGNPVSVNNGFLEVCPAGTHGGKVFECPLGTGELLGTGFEGRGATSWLRTTAPIEPGETIKLRFAIWDMGDDGFDSTVLLDNVTWELEGLPPFTDRPPK
;
A
#
# COMPACT_ATOMS: atom_id res chain seq x y z
N MET A 1 -31.89 -13.58 -8.34
CA MET A 1 -31.28 -12.38 -7.74
C MET A 1 -30.06 -12.83 -6.97
N ASN A 2 -28.92 -12.31 -7.36
CA ASN A 2 -27.63 -12.55 -6.72
C ASN A 2 -27.11 -11.20 -6.23
N PRO A 3 -27.68 -10.64 -5.14
CA PRO A 3 -27.31 -9.29 -4.67
C PRO A 3 -25.83 -9.14 -4.29
N GLY A 4 -25.10 -10.25 -4.18
CA GLY A 4 -23.67 -10.27 -3.96
C GLY A 4 -22.81 -10.21 -5.23
N ALA A 5 -23.40 -10.22 -6.43
CA ALA A 5 -22.64 -10.09 -7.66
C ALA A 5 -22.12 -8.66 -7.81
N TYR A 6 -20.95 -8.52 -8.43
CA TYR A 6 -20.43 -7.27 -8.94
C TYR A 6 -20.91 -7.07 -10.38
N ASP A 7 -21.46 -5.91 -10.67
CA ASP A 7 -21.86 -5.53 -12.02
C ASP A 7 -20.64 -5.05 -12.82
N TYR A 8 -20.18 -5.90 -13.75
CA TYR A 8 -19.04 -5.59 -14.59
C TYR A 8 -19.48 -4.72 -15.76
N PRO A 9 -18.67 -3.71 -16.17
CA PRO A 9 -19.00 -2.89 -17.33
C PRO A 9 -19.32 -3.74 -18.57
N GLY A 10 -20.58 -3.69 -19.02
CA GLY A 10 -21.01 -4.55 -20.13
C GLY A 10 -22.51 -4.52 -20.44
N LYS A 11 -23.31 -3.74 -19.71
CA LYS A 11 -24.78 -3.70 -19.77
C LYS A 11 -25.44 -5.03 -19.41
N VAL A 12 -24.77 -5.84 -18.61
CA VAL A 12 -25.34 -7.01 -17.96
C VAL A 12 -25.72 -6.60 -16.54
N ASP A 13 -26.81 -7.17 -16.03
CA ASP A 13 -27.30 -6.97 -14.67
C ASP A 13 -26.98 -8.28 -13.91
N GLU A 14 -25.75 -8.38 -13.43
CA GLU A 14 -25.23 -9.58 -12.78
C GLU A 14 -25.89 -9.83 -11.42
N ASP A 15 -26.27 -8.76 -10.71
CA ASP A 15 -26.94 -8.86 -9.42
C ASP A 15 -28.47 -9.11 -9.54
N CYS A 16 -29.01 -8.89 -10.75
CA CYS A 16 -30.42 -8.97 -11.14
C CYS A 16 -31.33 -7.98 -10.39
N ASN A 17 -30.84 -6.78 -10.08
CA ASN A 17 -31.59 -5.74 -9.40
C ASN A 17 -32.49 -4.91 -10.34
N GLY A 18 -32.35 -5.11 -11.66
CA GLY A 18 -33.12 -4.44 -12.70
C GLY A 18 -32.41 -3.25 -13.35
N VAL A 19 -31.19 -2.92 -12.93
CA VAL A 19 -30.37 -1.82 -13.46
C VAL A 19 -28.95 -2.33 -13.74
N PRO A 20 -28.58 -2.55 -15.02
CA PRO A 20 -27.21 -2.93 -15.38
C PRO A 20 -26.16 -1.86 -15.04
N ASP A 21 -24.94 -2.30 -14.72
CA ASP A 21 -23.74 -1.48 -14.53
C ASP A 21 -23.88 -0.43 -13.40
N ASP A 22 -24.63 -0.73 -12.34
CA ASP A 22 -25.05 0.24 -11.33
C ASP A 22 -24.12 0.37 -10.11
N GLU A 23 -22.91 -0.16 -10.21
CA GLU A 23 -21.95 -0.11 -9.11
C GLU A 23 -21.68 1.33 -8.63
N PRO A 24 -21.67 1.58 -7.30
CA PRO A 24 -21.41 2.92 -6.77
C PRO A 24 -20.07 3.48 -7.26
N LYS A 25 -20.08 4.71 -7.77
CA LYS A 25 -18.92 5.42 -8.31
C LYS A 25 -18.81 6.82 -7.69
N GLY A 26 -17.63 7.42 -7.80
CA GLY A 26 -17.39 8.80 -7.33
C GLY A 26 -17.48 8.98 -5.81
N CYS A 27 -17.26 7.91 -5.04
CA CYS A 27 -17.22 8.01 -3.59
C CYS A 27 -15.94 8.69 -3.07
N ASP A 28 -14.99 8.95 -3.96
CA ASP A 28 -13.69 9.54 -3.70
C ASP A 28 -13.63 11.04 -4.05
N GLU A 29 -14.77 11.62 -4.42
CA GLU A 29 -14.88 13.05 -4.72
C GLU A 29 -14.89 13.90 -3.44
N GLY A 30 -14.02 14.92 -3.40
CA GLY A 30 -14.02 15.92 -2.33
C GLY A 30 -13.57 15.40 -0.96
N LEU A 31 -12.89 14.26 -0.92
CA LEU A 31 -12.27 13.75 0.31
C LEU A 31 -11.19 14.71 0.82
N ALA A 32 -11.15 14.91 2.14
CA ALA A 32 -10.16 15.78 2.77
C ALA A 32 -8.77 15.13 2.74
N VAL A 33 -7.72 15.92 2.53
CA VAL A 33 -6.35 15.42 2.45
C VAL A 33 -5.89 14.79 3.78
N GLU A 34 -6.39 15.34 4.88
CA GLU A 34 -6.15 14.95 6.26
C GLU A 34 -7.25 14.04 6.84
N ALA A 35 -8.07 13.42 6.00
CA ALA A 35 -9.15 12.54 6.44
C ALA A 35 -8.64 11.48 7.43
N ASN A 36 -9.33 11.37 8.57
CA ASN A 36 -8.97 10.46 9.66
C ASN A 36 -9.84 9.20 9.70
N ASP A 37 -10.97 9.18 8.98
CA ASP A 37 -11.77 7.98 8.83
C ASP A 37 -11.06 7.05 7.83
N ALA A 38 -10.72 5.84 8.27
CA ALA A 38 -10.11 4.84 7.40
C ALA A 38 -11.02 4.50 6.22
N MET A 39 -12.33 4.67 6.32
CA MET A 39 -13.25 4.48 5.20
C MET A 39 -13.07 5.51 4.08
N ASP A 40 -12.55 6.71 4.37
CA ASP A 40 -12.22 7.67 3.31
C ASP A 40 -11.00 7.20 2.51
N ALA A 41 -10.01 6.58 3.16
CA ALA A 41 -8.88 5.96 2.45
C ALA A 41 -9.35 4.81 1.54
N VAL A 42 -10.32 4.02 1.98
CA VAL A 42 -10.92 2.95 1.16
C VAL A 42 -11.64 3.52 -0.07
N ARG A 43 -12.40 4.60 0.11
CA ARG A 43 -13.06 5.30 -1.00
C ARG A 43 -12.04 5.85 -1.99
N ALA A 44 -10.97 6.48 -1.50
CA ALA A 44 -9.86 6.97 -2.30
C ALA A 44 -9.09 5.89 -3.07
N MET A 45 -9.35 4.60 -2.81
CA MET A 45 -8.81 3.48 -3.60
C MET A 45 -9.84 2.90 -4.58
N GLY A 46 -11.02 3.50 -4.70
CA GLY A 46 -12.10 3.08 -5.61
C GLY A 46 -13.14 2.11 -5.02
N LEU A 47 -13.03 1.75 -3.73
CA LEU A 47 -13.98 0.83 -3.08
C LEU A 47 -15.16 1.59 -2.45
N CYS A 48 -16.21 1.79 -3.25
CA CYS A 48 -17.37 2.60 -2.86
C CYS A 48 -18.50 1.85 -2.14
N ARG A 49 -18.59 0.53 -2.29
CA ARG A 49 -19.71 -0.26 -1.73
C ARG A 49 -19.41 -0.68 -0.29
N ILE A 50 -20.29 -0.33 0.64
CA ILE A 50 -20.26 -0.75 2.05
C ILE A 50 -21.25 -1.88 2.27
N ALA A 51 -20.81 -2.97 2.88
CA ALA A 51 -21.66 -4.13 3.14
C ALA A 51 -22.12 -4.16 4.61
N ASP A 52 -23.39 -4.53 4.83
CA ASP A 52 -23.87 -4.87 6.17
C ASP A 52 -23.35 -6.28 6.56
N PRO A 53 -22.59 -6.42 7.66
CA PRO A 53 -22.11 -7.72 8.13
C PRO A 53 -23.25 -8.67 8.49
N ASN A 54 -24.43 -8.15 8.87
CA ASN A 54 -25.57 -8.91 9.36
C ASN A 54 -26.70 -9.06 8.32
N ALA A 55 -26.49 -8.61 7.07
CA ALA A 55 -27.52 -8.70 6.05
C ALA A 55 -28.01 -10.15 5.83
N PRO A 56 -29.34 -10.37 5.74
CA PRO A 56 -29.89 -11.67 5.39
C PRO A 56 -29.47 -12.06 3.97
N LEU A 57 -29.35 -13.35 3.69
CA LEU A 57 -28.86 -13.86 2.40
C LEU A 57 -29.59 -13.27 1.18
N SER A 58 -30.89 -12.97 1.32
CA SER A 58 -31.71 -12.41 0.24
C SER A 58 -31.36 -10.98 -0.16
N THR A 59 -30.65 -10.22 0.69
CA THR A 59 -30.22 -8.83 0.43
C THR A 59 -28.73 -8.65 0.71
N ARG A 60 -27.98 -9.75 0.83
CA ARG A 60 -26.57 -9.72 1.20
C ARG A 60 -25.74 -9.32 -0.01
N THR A 61 -25.16 -8.13 0.05
CA THR A 61 -24.26 -7.63 -0.98
C THR A 61 -22.80 -7.89 -0.63
N TRP A 62 -21.95 -7.77 -1.65
CA TRP A 62 -20.51 -7.56 -1.48
C TRP A 62 -20.24 -6.15 -0.96
N GLY A 63 -19.01 -5.90 -0.50
CA GLY A 63 -18.56 -4.58 -0.09
C GLY A 63 -17.62 -4.60 1.10
N VAL A 64 -17.12 -3.43 1.45
CA VAL A 64 -16.24 -3.21 2.59
C VAL A 64 -17.06 -3.35 3.87
N LEU A 65 -16.60 -4.18 4.79
CA LEU A 65 -17.23 -4.43 6.09
C LEU A 65 -16.64 -3.53 7.17
N SER A 66 -15.32 -3.33 7.14
CA SER A 66 -14.62 -2.42 8.05
C SER A 66 -13.27 -1.97 7.49
N ALA A 67 -12.79 -0.84 7.99
CA ALA A 67 -11.45 -0.33 7.74
C ALA A 67 -10.89 0.32 9.00
N LYS A 68 -9.58 0.23 9.22
CA LYS A 68 -8.89 0.86 10.35
C LYS A 68 -7.41 1.08 10.06
N TYR A 69 -6.84 2.11 10.67
CA TYR A 69 -5.39 2.29 10.74
C TYR A 69 -4.81 1.44 11.88
N VAL A 70 -3.79 0.66 11.54
CA VAL A 70 -3.08 -0.24 12.45
C VAL A 70 -1.57 -0.13 12.17
N PHE A 71 -0.76 -0.81 12.98
CA PHE A 71 0.65 -1.03 12.67
C PHE A 71 0.85 -2.29 11.80
N PRO A 72 2.02 -2.51 11.18
CA PRO A 72 2.28 -3.66 10.33
C PRO A 72 1.98 -5.03 10.96
N ASP A 73 2.19 -5.19 12.27
CA ASP A 73 1.84 -6.42 13.01
C ASP A 73 0.33 -6.55 13.31
N GLY A 74 -0.45 -5.48 13.12
CA GLY A 74 -1.89 -5.41 13.38
C GLY A 74 -2.25 -4.83 14.74
N SER A 75 -1.25 -4.45 15.55
CA SER A 75 -1.47 -3.70 16.78
C SER A 75 -2.03 -2.30 16.49
N THR A 76 -2.62 -1.68 17.49
CA THR A 76 -3.22 -0.33 17.40
C THR A 76 -2.52 0.68 18.29
N THR A 77 -1.45 0.27 18.95
CA THR A 77 -0.71 1.08 19.91
C THR A 77 0.77 0.89 19.67
N SER A 78 1.48 2.00 19.51
CA SER A 78 2.91 2.02 19.25
C SER A 78 3.67 1.36 20.40
N ASP A 79 4.64 0.54 20.06
CA ASP A 79 5.73 0.15 20.94
C ASP A 79 6.62 1.36 21.26
N THR A 80 7.72 1.13 21.97
CA THR A 80 8.65 2.21 22.30
C THR A 80 9.42 2.61 21.03
N PRO A 81 9.25 3.83 20.51
CA PRO A 81 9.94 4.27 19.30
C PRO A 81 11.44 4.45 19.57
N LYS A 82 12.23 4.48 18.49
CA LYS A 82 13.68 4.64 18.54
C LYS A 82 14.07 6.06 18.95
N LEU A 83 13.46 7.07 18.31
CA LEU A 83 13.46 8.46 18.76
C LEU A 83 12.16 8.83 19.48
N PHE A 84 12.24 9.83 20.36
CA PHE A 84 11.11 10.36 21.11
C PHE A 84 11.36 11.80 21.56
N GLY A 85 10.30 12.58 21.78
CA GLY A 85 10.39 13.93 22.31
C GLY A 85 10.27 15.01 21.23
N THR A 86 11.13 16.03 21.30
CA THR A 86 11.00 17.25 20.47
C THR A 86 11.34 17.05 19.00
N ASP A 87 11.94 15.92 18.64
CA ASP A 87 12.34 15.61 17.27
C ASP A 87 11.19 14.94 16.47
N CYS A 88 10.11 14.58 17.16
CA CYS A 88 8.94 13.93 16.56
C CYS A 88 8.11 14.91 15.73
N VAL A 89 7.73 14.50 14.52
CA VAL A 89 6.78 15.19 13.66
C VAL A 89 5.39 14.56 13.88
N GLY A 90 4.45 15.35 14.40
CA GLY A 90 3.08 14.89 14.66
C GLY A 90 2.86 14.40 16.09
N ASP A 91 2.05 13.35 16.23
CA ASP A 91 1.49 12.89 17.50
C ASP A 91 2.01 11.52 17.96
N GLY A 92 2.99 10.95 17.26
CA GLY A 92 3.57 9.65 17.57
C GLY A 92 4.37 9.63 18.87
N GLN A 93 4.09 8.62 19.70
CA GLN A 93 4.85 8.25 20.88
C GLN A 93 4.43 6.85 21.34
N LYS A 94 5.12 6.28 22.33
CA LYS A 94 4.70 5.01 22.92
C LYS A 94 3.22 5.03 23.34
N GLY A 95 2.48 4.02 22.90
CA GLY A 95 1.08 3.81 23.25
C GLY A 95 0.07 4.60 22.42
N THR A 96 0.49 5.44 21.47
CA THR A 96 -0.43 6.10 20.52
C THR A 96 -0.80 5.19 19.36
N PRO A 97 -1.91 5.46 18.65
CA PRO A 97 -2.14 4.88 17.33
C PRO A 97 -1.04 5.29 16.33
N PRO A 98 -1.04 4.71 15.11
CA PRO A 98 -0.18 5.16 14.02
C PRO A 98 -0.33 6.67 13.79
N ASN A 99 0.81 7.33 13.57
CA ASN A 99 0.87 8.78 13.46
C ASN A 99 -0.07 9.30 12.37
N SER A 100 -0.83 10.35 12.69
CA SER A 100 -1.86 10.86 11.79
C SER A 100 -1.33 11.52 10.52
N LEU A 101 -0.06 11.91 10.50
CA LEU A 101 0.62 12.50 9.35
C LEU A 101 1.19 11.46 8.38
N SER A 102 1.31 10.19 8.80
CA SER A 102 1.78 9.05 7.99
C SER A 102 0.78 8.56 6.94
N ARG A 103 -0.35 9.27 6.79
CA ARG A 103 -1.41 8.96 5.82
C ARG A 103 -1.97 10.22 5.17
N GLY A 104 -2.50 10.09 3.96
CA GLY A 104 -3.18 11.20 3.29
C GLY A 104 -4.02 10.74 2.10
N ILE A 105 -4.91 11.60 1.64
CA ILE A 105 -5.69 11.40 0.41
C ILE A 105 -5.35 12.56 -0.53
N VAL A 106 -4.91 12.26 -1.74
CA VAL A 106 -4.44 13.30 -2.65
C VAL A 106 -5.03 13.11 -4.04
N THR A 107 -5.28 14.22 -4.74
CA THR A 107 -5.69 14.19 -6.16
C THR A 107 -4.48 14.19 -7.10
N LYS A 108 -3.26 14.27 -6.54
CA LYS A 108 -1.99 14.34 -7.25
C LYS A 108 -0.82 14.14 -6.29
N PHE A 109 0.24 13.50 -6.74
CA PHE A 109 1.53 13.41 -6.04
C PHE A 109 2.64 14.02 -6.91
N GLY A 110 3.33 15.02 -6.36
CA GLY A 110 4.27 15.83 -7.13
C GLY A 110 3.65 16.50 -8.36
N ASN A 111 4.46 16.66 -9.41
CA ASN A 111 4.09 17.44 -10.59
C ASN A 111 3.35 16.64 -11.66
N VAL A 112 3.43 15.31 -11.65
CA VAL A 112 2.96 14.49 -12.77
C VAL A 112 2.23 13.20 -12.38
N THR A 113 2.31 12.75 -11.13
CA THR A 113 1.67 11.49 -10.72
C THR A 113 0.21 11.76 -10.34
N GLU A 114 -0.70 11.26 -11.16
CA GLU A 114 -2.15 11.36 -10.99
C GLU A 114 -2.74 10.00 -10.56
N PRO A 115 -3.93 9.98 -9.93
CA PRO A 115 -4.67 8.75 -9.65
C PRO A 115 -4.87 7.90 -10.91
N THR A 116 -4.76 6.58 -10.78
CA THR A 116 -5.04 5.61 -11.84
C THR A 116 -6.51 5.18 -11.88
N GLY A 117 -7.26 5.45 -10.80
CA GLY A 117 -8.71 5.36 -10.71
C GLY A 117 -9.32 6.62 -10.10
N GLY A 118 -10.58 6.90 -10.40
CA GLY A 118 -11.32 7.98 -9.74
C GLY A 118 -10.72 9.39 -9.88
N GLN A 119 -10.81 10.19 -8.82
CA GLN A 119 -10.31 11.56 -8.68
C GLN A 119 -9.24 11.71 -7.58
N SER A 120 -9.07 10.70 -6.71
CA SER A 120 -8.08 10.72 -5.63
C SER A 120 -7.41 9.37 -5.45
N MET A 121 -6.26 9.36 -4.78
CA MET A 121 -5.51 8.17 -4.39
C MET A 121 -5.13 8.25 -2.91
N PHE A 122 -4.92 7.09 -2.29
CA PHE A 122 -4.51 7.00 -0.89
C PHE A 122 -2.98 6.94 -0.76
N VAL A 123 -2.44 7.57 0.28
CA VAL A 123 -1.00 7.65 0.55
C VAL A 123 -0.70 7.13 1.93
N LEU A 124 0.29 6.24 2.05
CA LEU A 124 0.94 5.87 3.30
C LEU A 124 2.41 6.27 3.24
N SER A 125 2.98 6.74 4.34
CA SER A 125 4.40 7.08 4.42
C SER A 125 4.96 6.80 5.81
N THR A 126 6.23 6.42 5.85
CA THR A 126 7.01 6.41 7.09
C THR A 126 7.46 7.80 7.53
N GLY A 127 7.20 8.81 6.71
CA GLY A 127 7.25 10.22 7.08
C GLY A 127 5.89 10.88 6.96
N VAL A 128 5.87 12.04 6.32
CA VAL A 128 4.65 12.82 6.09
C VAL A 128 4.06 12.50 4.72
N ALA A 129 2.85 11.94 4.71
CA ALA A 129 2.14 11.51 3.50
C ALA A 129 1.38 12.63 2.76
N ARG A 130 1.47 13.89 3.21
CA ARG A 130 0.73 15.03 2.65
C ARG A 130 1.49 16.36 2.76
N SER A 131 1.30 17.22 1.77
CA SER A 131 1.95 18.55 1.74
C SER A 131 1.41 19.51 2.82
N GLY A 132 2.14 20.59 3.09
CA GLY A 132 1.70 21.66 4.02
C GLY A 132 2.04 21.44 5.50
N VAL A 133 2.79 20.38 5.82
CA VAL A 133 3.26 20.05 7.17
C VAL A 133 4.74 20.42 7.29
N GLN A 134 5.14 20.97 8.44
CA GLN A 134 6.54 21.23 8.74
C GLN A 134 7.20 19.96 9.27
N GLY A 135 8.23 19.49 8.59
CA GLY A 135 9.03 18.31 8.93
C GLY A 135 10.07 18.10 7.82
N MET A 136 11.14 17.35 8.10
CA MET A 136 12.17 17.03 7.09
C MET A 136 11.74 15.84 6.22
N SER A 137 10.49 15.77 5.76
CA SER A 137 10.01 14.65 4.94
C SER A 137 10.17 14.94 3.44
N PRO A 138 10.55 13.96 2.60
CA PRO A 138 10.91 12.56 2.91
C PRO A 138 12.36 12.36 3.40
N ALA A 139 13.09 13.44 3.69
CA ALA A 139 14.50 13.41 4.06
C ALA A 139 14.81 13.02 5.53
N GLY A 140 13.84 12.44 6.27
CA GLY A 140 13.97 12.07 7.68
C GLY A 140 13.01 12.81 8.61
N ALA A 141 11.69 12.69 8.37
CA ALA A 141 10.70 13.12 9.34
C ALA A 141 10.39 11.99 10.32
N HIS A 142 10.93 12.08 11.53
CA HIS A 142 10.71 11.08 12.57
C HIS A 142 9.27 11.10 13.06
N MET A 143 8.52 10.05 12.76
CA MET A 143 7.11 9.92 13.16
C MET A 143 6.96 9.42 14.59
N CYS A 144 8.06 8.98 15.21
CA CYS A 144 8.17 8.49 16.57
C CYS A 144 7.14 7.40 16.89
N THR A 145 6.95 6.48 15.96
CA THR A 145 6.14 5.28 16.20
C THR A 145 6.94 4.03 15.91
N ALA A 146 6.55 2.92 16.52
CA ALA A 146 7.17 1.63 16.26
C ALA A 146 6.19 0.50 16.52
N SER A 147 6.42 -0.64 15.88
CA SER A 147 5.77 -1.91 16.19
C SER A 147 6.73 -3.06 15.87
N ARG A 148 6.23 -4.29 15.93
CA ARG A 148 6.89 -5.40 15.24
C ARG A 148 6.59 -5.37 13.75
N THR A 149 7.47 -5.99 12.98
CA THR A 149 7.18 -6.39 11.60
C THR A 149 6.01 -7.37 11.55
N PRO A 150 5.34 -7.52 10.38
CA PRO A 150 4.34 -8.55 10.20
C PRO A 150 4.91 -9.96 10.44
N THR A 151 4.04 -10.92 10.75
CA THR A 151 4.47 -12.32 10.92
C THR A 151 5.13 -12.85 9.64
N GLY A 152 6.35 -13.38 9.76
CA GLY A 152 7.14 -13.85 8.63
C GLY A 152 8.09 -12.81 8.05
N PHE A 153 8.04 -11.56 8.53
CA PHE A 153 9.01 -10.51 8.22
C PHE A 153 9.96 -10.28 9.42
N PRO A 154 11.17 -9.76 9.17
CA PRO A 154 11.73 -9.44 7.86
C PRO A 154 11.99 -10.69 7.01
N THR A 155 11.80 -10.57 5.70
CA THR A 155 12.25 -11.55 4.72
C THR A 155 13.47 -10.96 4.03
N PRO A 156 14.67 -11.50 4.23
CA PRO A 156 15.86 -10.86 3.70
C PRO A 156 15.84 -10.82 2.18
N SER A 157 16.25 -9.67 1.63
CA SER A 157 16.36 -9.43 0.20
C SER A 157 17.57 -10.17 -0.41
N GLU A 158 17.79 -11.44 -0.03
CA GLU A 158 18.99 -12.23 -0.36
C GLU A 158 19.17 -12.40 -1.88
N ALA A 159 18.07 -12.54 -2.62
CA ALA A 159 18.11 -12.66 -4.07
C ALA A 159 18.59 -11.35 -4.73
N ALA A 160 18.19 -10.20 -4.17
CA ALA A 160 18.60 -8.88 -4.64
C ALA A 160 20.01 -8.49 -4.15
N CYS A 161 20.42 -8.96 -2.97
CA CYS A 161 21.62 -8.56 -2.26
C CYS A 161 22.35 -9.77 -1.67
N PRO A 162 22.93 -10.65 -2.50
CA PRO A 162 23.49 -11.92 -2.05
C PRO A 162 24.69 -11.72 -1.12
N GLY A 163 24.67 -12.43 0.01
CA GLY A 163 25.77 -12.44 0.99
C GLY A 163 25.87 -11.20 1.87
N GLN A 164 24.85 -10.33 1.87
CA GLN A 164 24.76 -9.20 2.79
C GLN A 164 23.94 -9.58 4.03
N ASP A 165 24.34 -9.06 5.19
CA ASP A 165 23.60 -9.20 6.46
C ASP A 165 22.63 -8.03 6.60
N ILE A 166 21.47 -8.15 5.95
CA ILE A 166 20.42 -7.14 5.86
C ILE A 166 19.10 -7.70 6.36
N ASP A 167 18.13 -6.83 6.66
CA ASP A 167 16.77 -7.24 7.01
C ASP A 167 16.74 -8.22 8.20
N THR A 168 17.49 -7.93 9.27
CA THR A 168 17.58 -8.80 10.47
C THR A 168 16.84 -8.28 11.69
N ASP A 169 16.40 -7.02 11.67
CA ASP A 169 15.59 -6.41 12.73
C ASP A 169 14.10 -6.77 12.53
N ASN A 170 13.41 -7.08 13.62
CA ASN A 170 11.97 -7.37 13.62
C ASN A 170 11.14 -6.19 14.13
N SER A 171 11.76 -5.02 14.23
CA SER A 171 11.12 -3.76 14.53
C SER A 171 10.73 -3.06 13.24
N ALA A 172 9.52 -2.50 13.23
CA ALA A 172 9.01 -1.65 12.17
C ALA A 172 8.95 -0.24 12.74
N TYR A 173 9.82 0.66 12.28
CA TYR A 173 9.86 2.04 12.73
C TYR A 173 9.02 2.94 11.84
N ASP A 174 8.49 4.00 12.44
CA ASP A 174 7.62 5.01 11.82
C ASP A 174 6.49 4.42 10.96
N ALA A 175 6.01 3.27 11.45
CA ALA A 175 5.22 2.36 10.67
C ALA A 175 3.73 2.71 10.67
N ILE A 176 3.07 2.41 9.55
CA ILE A 176 1.63 2.53 9.41
C ILE A 176 1.08 1.46 8.48
N ALA A 177 -0.16 1.05 8.73
CA ALA A 177 -0.92 0.20 7.86
C ALA A 177 -2.40 0.58 7.78
N LEU A 178 -3.01 0.34 6.62
CA LEU A 178 -4.46 0.32 6.42
C LEU A 178 -4.91 -1.14 6.39
N GLU A 179 -5.77 -1.54 7.33
CA GLU A 179 -6.39 -2.87 7.36
C GLU A 179 -7.87 -2.78 7.00
N LEU A 180 -8.28 -3.62 6.04
CA LEU A 180 -9.65 -3.75 5.55
C LEU A 180 -10.18 -5.15 5.83
N GLU A 181 -11.47 -5.25 6.14
CA GLU A 181 -12.24 -6.48 5.96
C GLU A 181 -13.27 -6.27 4.86
N ILE A 182 -13.29 -7.16 3.87
CA ILE A 182 -14.11 -7.01 2.66
C ILE A 182 -14.85 -8.32 2.42
N ARG A 183 -16.16 -8.24 2.17
CA ARG A 183 -16.91 -9.34 1.58
C ARG A 183 -16.76 -9.26 0.06
N THR A 184 -16.14 -10.26 -0.54
CA THR A 184 -15.85 -10.28 -1.98
C THR A 184 -17.14 -10.50 -2.79
N PRO A 185 -17.18 -10.06 -4.06
CA PRO A 185 -18.29 -10.38 -4.94
C PRO A 185 -18.45 -11.88 -5.16
N THR A 186 -19.69 -12.34 -5.32
CA THR A 186 -20.00 -13.77 -5.57
C THR A 186 -19.67 -14.22 -6.99
N ASN A 187 -19.25 -13.30 -7.87
CA ASN A 187 -18.83 -13.55 -9.24
C ASN A 187 -17.39 -13.06 -9.54
N ALA A 188 -16.61 -12.65 -8.52
CA ALA A 188 -15.20 -12.32 -8.65
C ALA A 188 -14.32 -13.48 -8.17
N LYS A 189 -13.24 -13.76 -8.89
CA LYS A 189 -12.24 -14.81 -8.55
C LYS A 189 -10.87 -14.24 -8.23
N GLY A 190 -10.68 -12.94 -8.45
CA GLY A 190 -9.50 -12.21 -8.09
C GLY A 190 -9.83 -10.75 -7.81
N PHE A 191 -8.81 -10.01 -7.42
CA PHE A 191 -8.83 -8.55 -7.40
C PHE A 191 -7.46 -8.03 -7.83
N SER A 192 -7.40 -6.78 -8.25
CA SER A 192 -6.15 -6.06 -8.43
C SER A 192 -6.20 -4.68 -7.79
N PHE A 193 -5.04 -4.08 -7.57
CA PHE A 193 -4.89 -2.69 -7.15
C PHE A 193 -3.58 -2.13 -7.68
N ASP A 194 -3.54 -0.82 -7.86
CA ASP A 194 -2.35 -0.10 -8.30
C ASP A 194 -1.60 0.48 -7.10
N PHE A 195 -0.26 0.48 -7.17
CA PHE A 195 0.59 1.13 -6.19
C PHE A 195 1.83 1.78 -6.82
N ASN A 196 2.39 2.80 -6.18
CA ASN A 196 3.64 3.44 -6.58
C ASN A 196 4.49 3.74 -5.34
N PHE A 197 5.62 3.03 -5.21
CA PHE A 197 6.51 3.12 -4.06
C PHE A 197 7.66 4.08 -4.35
N HIS A 198 7.87 5.03 -3.45
CA HIS A 198 8.97 6.00 -3.43
C HIS A 198 9.83 5.75 -2.19
N THR A 199 11.14 5.90 -2.34
CA THR A 199 12.06 5.69 -1.23
C THR A 199 13.22 6.67 -1.29
N TYR A 200 13.56 7.24 -0.13
CA TYR A 200 14.66 8.17 0.02
C TYR A 200 16.01 7.46 0.26
N GLU A 201 15.96 6.16 0.51
CA GLU A 201 17.12 5.28 0.69
C GLU A 201 18.01 5.23 -0.57
N TYR A 202 17.39 5.34 -1.75
CA TYR A 202 18.14 5.42 -3.01
C TYR A 202 18.90 6.76 -3.11
N PRO A 203 20.16 6.77 -3.58
CA PRO A 203 20.98 5.61 -3.99
C PRO A 203 21.88 5.05 -2.88
N ASN A 204 21.84 5.62 -1.69
CA ASN A 204 22.91 5.49 -0.70
C ASN A 204 22.89 4.17 0.07
N PHE A 205 21.72 3.55 0.20
CA PHE A 205 21.50 2.44 1.12
C PHE A 205 21.12 1.12 0.42
N ILE A 206 21.39 1.04 -0.88
CA ILE A 206 21.27 -0.22 -1.64
C ILE A 206 22.10 -1.32 -0.97
N CYS A 207 21.45 -2.45 -0.70
CA CYS A 207 22.04 -3.61 -0.04
C CYS A 207 22.69 -3.29 1.31
N SER A 208 22.10 -2.38 2.08
CA SER A 208 22.49 -2.05 3.46
C SER A 208 21.45 -2.53 4.48
N GLN A 209 21.75 -2.41 5.78
CA GLN A 209 20.81 -2.74 6.85
C GLN A 209 19.61 -1.78 6.96
N TYR A 210 19.67 -0.65 6.27
CA TYR A 210 18.57 0.31 6.13
C TYR A 210 17.78 -0.07 4.87
N ASN A 211 16.48 -0.32 5.05
CA ASN A 211 15.65 -0.85 3.97
C ASN A 211 14.15 -0.74 4.27
N ASP A 212 13.50 0.28 3.73
CA ASP A 212 12.07 0.44 3.97
C ASP A 212 11.27 -0.56 3.14
N PHE A 213 10.21 -1.09 3.74
CA PHE A 213 9.38 -2.11 3.13
C PHE A 213 7.96 -1.60 2.89
N PHE A 214 7.41 -1.97 1.75
CA PHE A 214 5.97 -1.98 1.51
C PHE A 214 5.49 -3.41 1.26
N VAL A 215 4.39 -3.79 1.90
CA VAL A 215 3.74 -5.10 1.72
C VAL A 215 2.23 -4.95 1.67
N ALA A 216 1.59 -5.85 0.93
CA ALA A 216 0.14 -6.05 0.98
C ALA A 216 -0.12 -7.47 1.47
N LEU A 217 -0.72 -7.63 2.65
CA LEU A 217 -0.95 -8.92 3.29
C LEU A 217 -2.39 -9.36 3.11
N LEU A 218 -2.61 -10.56 2.56
CA LEU A 218 -3.94 -11.10 2.25
C LEU A 218 -4.28 -12.33 3.12
N TRP A 219 -5.47 -12.32 3.72
CA TRP A 219 -6.07 -13.48 4.38
C TRP A 219 -7.53 -13.68 3.94
N PRO A 220 -8.03 -14.92 3.81
CA PRO A 220 -7.26 -16.16 3.82
C PRO A 220 -6.28 -16.20 2.63
N VAL A 221 -5.36 -17.16 2.66
CA VAL A 221 -4.44 -17.39 1.55
C VAL A 221 -5.04 -18.40 0.59
N HIS A 222 -5.27 -17.98 -0.67
CA HIS A 222 -5.86 -18.80 -1.73
C HIS A 222 -4.84 -19.27 -2.77
N ALA A 223 -3.58 -18.85 -2.65
CA ALA A 223 -2.52 -19.18 -3.57
C ALA A 223 -1.37 -19.94 -2.90
N THR A 224 -0.72 -20.79 -3.67
CA THR A 224 0.64 -21.24 -3.35
C THR A 224 1.62 -20.11 -3.67
N ASN A 225 2.70 -19.99 -2.90
CA ASN A 225 3.77 -18.99 -3.08
C ASN A 225 3.46 -17.53 -2.69
N VAL A 226 2.44 -17.26 -1.89
CA VAL A 226 2.43 -15.99 -1.12
C VAL A 226 3.52 -16.07 -0.06
N LEU A 227 4.48 -15.17 -0.15
CA LEU A 227 5.60 -15.08 0.78
C LEU A 227 5.09 -14.46 2.08
N HIS A 228 4.75 -15.31 3.05
CA HIS A 228 4.25 -14.88 4.36
C HIS A 228 2.98 -14.00 4.28
N ASN A 229 2.05 -14.39 3.39
CA ASN A 229 0.82 -13.67 3.05
C ASN A 229 1.01 -12.38 2.23
N ASN A 230 2.24 -11.97 1.91
CA ASN A 230 2.49 -10.81 1.06
C ASN A 230 2.23 -11.13 -0.41
N ILE A 231 1.41 -10.30 -1.07
CA ILE A 231 1.08 -10.38 -2.50
C ILE A 231 1.84 -9.37 -3.39
N CYS A 232 2.61 -8.45 -2.80
CA CYS A 232 3.45 -7.48 -3.53
C CYS A 232 4.91 -7.91 -3.51
N PHE A 233 5.39 -8.44 -4.64
CA PHE A 233 6.78 -8.88 -4.78
C PHE A 233 7.26 -8.79 -6.23
N ASP A 234 8.57 -8.68 -6.44
CA ASP A 234 9.16 -8.74 -7.78
C ASP A 234 9.22 -10.17 -8.34
N ALA A 235 9.67 -10.30 -9.59
CA ALA A 235 9.79 -11.59 -10.27
C ALA A 235 10.81 -12.55 -9.61
N GLN A 236 11.61 -12.09 -8.65
CA GLN A 236 12.51 -12.92 -7.83
C GLN A 236 11.93 -13.24 -6.45
N GLY A 237 10.72 -12.74 -6.13
CA GLY A 237 10.08 -12.92 -4.84
C GLY A 237 10.57 -11.94 -3.77
N ASN A 238 11.30 -10.88 -4.10
CA ASN A 238 11.63 -9.88 -3.09
C ASN A 238 10.40 -9.02 -2.81
N PRO A 239 10.08 -8.69 -1.54
CA PRO A 239 9.10 -7.67 -1.22
C PRO A 239 9.45 -6.32 -1.85
N VAL A 240 8.49 -5.40 -1.87
CA VAL A 240 8.73 -4.03 -2.34
C VAL A 240 9.59 -3.31 -1.31
N SER A 241 10.75 -2.83 -1.75
CA SER A 241 11.76 -2.15 -0.95
C SER A 241 12.74 -1.40 -1.85
N VAL A 242 13.74 -0.70 -1.28
CA VAL A 242 14.80 -0.05 -2.08
C VAL A 242 15.59 -1.06 -2.94
N ASN A 243 15.60 -2.32 -2.54
CA ASN A 243 16.34 -3.40 -3.22
C ASN A 243 15.52 -4.12 -4.30
N ASN A 244 14.24 -3.79 -4.44
CA ASN A 244 13.30 -4.46 -5.34
C ASN A 244 13.64 -4.25 -6.84
N GLY A 245 13.29 -5.22 -7.68
CA GLY A 245 13.50 -5.19 -9.13
C GLY A 245 12.74 -4.12 -9.92
N PHE A 246 11.75 -3.43 -9.32
CA PHE A 246 10.92 -2.42 -9.99
C PHE A 246 11.37 -0.97 -9.81
N LEU A 247 12.50 -0.71 -9.14
CA LEU A 247 13.01 0.65 -8.93
C LEU A 247 13.57 1.23 -10.24
N GLU A 248 12.70 1.83 -11.05
CA GLU A 248 12.99 2.25 -12.43
C GLU A 248 12.88 3.77 -12.66
N VAL A 249 12.31 4.51 -11.72
CA VAL A 249 12.29 5.98 -11.71
C VAL A 249 13.39 6.47 -10.77
N CYS A 250 14.58 6.74 -11.29
CA CYS A 250 15.73 7.13 -10.49
C CYS A 250 16.83 7.81 -11.34
N PRO A 251 17.79 8.52 -10.72
CA PRO A 251 19.06 8.83 -11.38
C PRO A 251 19.84 7.53 -11.64
N ALA A 252 20.14 7.23 -12.90
CA ALA A 252 20.90 6.03 -13.25
C ALA A 252 22.30 6.01 -12.63
N GLY A 253 22.78 4.83 -12.25
CA GLY A 253 24.08 4.67 -11.61
C GLY A 253 24.38 3.25 -11.14
N THR A 254 25.52 3.09 -10.47
CA THR A 254 25.93 1.83 -9.83
C THR A 254 26.02 2.05 -8.32
N HIS A 255 25.20 1.34 -7.56
CA HIS A 255 24.98 1.54 -6.14
C HIS A 255 24.84 0.19 -5.44
N GLY A 256 25.48 0.00 -4.28
CA GLY A 256 25.44 -1.28 -3.55
C GLY A 256 25.87 -2.50 -4.39
N GLY A 257 26.71 -2.31 -5.41
CA GLY A 257 27.13 -3.37 -6.34
C GLY A 257 26.11 -3.72 -7.44
N LYS A 258 24.99 -2.99 -7.54
CA LYS A 258 23.94 -3.17 -8.56
C LYS A 258 23.94 -2.02 -9.55
N VAL A 259 23.60 -2.32 -10.81
CA VAL A 259 23.41 -1.31 -11.86
C VAL A 259 21.93 -0.97 -11.96
N PHE A 260 21.62 0.32 -11.88
CA PHE A 260 20.28 0.87 -12.07
C PHE A 260 20.26 1.69 -13.35
N GLU A 261 19.66 1.15 -14.40
CA GLU A 261 19.50 1.82 -15.69
C GLU A 261 18.43 2.93 -15.64
N CYS A 262 17.51 2.85 -14.68
CA CYS A 262 16.40 3.78 -14.45
C CYS A 262 15.69 4.18 -15.76
N PRO A 263 15.10 3.22 -16.50
CA PRO A 263 14.57 3.45 -17.85
C PRO A 263 13.42 4.47 -17.91
N LEU A 264 12.77 4.74 -16.77
CA LEU A 264 11.70 5.73 -16.65
C LEU A 264 12.25 7.14 -16.31
N GLY A 265 13.55 7.28 -16.10
CA GLY A 265 14.23 8.54 -15.78
C GLY A 265 13.84 9.09 -14.41
N THR A 266 13.84 10.41 -14.26
CA THR A 266 13.57 11.10 -12.98
C THR A 266 12.32 12.00 -13.02
N GLY A 267 11.58 12.00 -14.12
CA GLY A 267 10.49 12.95 -14.34
C GLY A 267 9.37 12.85 -13.31
N GLU A 268 9.01 11.62 -12.91
CA GLU A 268 7.98 11.37 -11.90
C GLU A 268 8.36 11.82 -10.48
N LEU A 269 9.66 12.06 -10.21
CA LEU A 269 10.14 12.53 -8.91
C LEU A 269 9.96 14.05 -8.73
N LEU A 270 9.65 14.79 -9.78
CA LEU A 270 9.58 16.25 -9.71
C LEU A 270 8.40 16.70 -8.84
N GLY A 271 8.66 17.50 -7.82
CA GLY A 271 7.68 18.04 -6.89
C GLY A 271 7.23 17.07 -5.80
N THR A 272 7.79 15.86 -5.74
CA THR A 272 7.40 14.85 -4.73
C THR A 272 8.22 14.96 -3.44
N GLY A 273 9.35 15.68 -3.45
CA GLY A 273 10.36 15.66 -2.39
C GLY A 273 11.37 14.52 -2.54
N PHE A 274 11.14 13.58 -3.47
CA PHE A 274 12.05 12.48 -3.81
C PHE A 274 12.98 12.82 -4.98
N GLU A 275 13.21 14.10 -5.29
CA GLU A 275 14.15 14.48 -6.35
C GLU A 275 15.55 13.92 -6.08
N GLY A 276 16.09 13.18 -7.06
CA GLY A 276 17.38 12.51 -6.92
C GLY A 276 17.34 11.18 -6.17
N ARG A 277 16.15 10.68 -5.82
CA ARG A 277 15.90 9.41 -5.11
C ARG A 277 15.34 8.35 -6.06
N GLY A 278 14.62 7.36 -5.53
CA GLY A 278 14.10 6.24 -6.30
C GLY A 278 12.60 6.05 -6.13
N ALA A 279 11.94 5.61 -7.20
CA ALA A 279 10.55 5.16 -7.17
C ALA A 279 10.29 4.05 -8.19
N THR A 280 9.16 3.37 -8.04
CA THR A 280 8.78 2.27 -8.93
C THR A 280 8.05 2.74 -10.19
N SER A 281 7.40 3.92 -10.18
CA SER A 281 6.23 4.24 -11.02
C SER A 281 5.05 3.32 -10.66
N TRP A 282 3.89 3.51 -11.29
CA TRP A 282 2.72 2.68 -11.05
C TRP A 282 3.00 1.21 -11.41
N LEU A 283 2.68 0.35 -10.45
CA LEU A 283 2.65 -1.10 -10.53
C LEU A 283 1.24 -1.58 -10.21
N ARG A 284 0.86 -2.74 -10.71
CA ARG A 284 -0.39 -3.42 -10.38
C ARG A 284 -0.08 -4.74 -9.71
N THR A 285 -0.71 -5.00 -8.57
CA THR A 285 -0.72 -6.33 -7.97
C THR A 285 -2.07 -6.97 -8.22
N THR A 286 -2.07 -8.21 -8.71
CA THR A 286 -3.27 -9.05 -8.85
C THR A 286 -3.17 -10.22 -7.88
N ALA A 287 -4.27 -10.63 -7.25
CA ALA A 287 -4.30 -11.80 -6.36
C ALA A 287 -5.65 -12.55 -6.42
N PRO A 288 -5.66 -13.88 -6.15
CA PRO A 288 -6.87 -14.68 -6.19
C PRO A 288 -7.66 -14.58 -4.88
N ILE A 289 -8.98 -14.75 -5.01
CA ILE A 289 -9.96 -14.83 -3.92
C ILE A 289 -11.00 -15.90 -4.25
N GLU A 290 -11.70 -16.39 -3.23
CA GLU A 290 -12.91 -17.17 -3.40
C GLU A 290 -14.15 -16.25 -3.49
N PRO A 291 -15.08 -16.52 -4.42
CA PRO A 291 -16.28 -15.69 -4.54
C PRO A 291 -17.16 -15.70 -3.28
N GLY A 292 -17.54 -14.51 -2.80
CA GLY A 292 -18.45 -14.33 -1.66
C GLY A 292 -17.83 -14.52 -0.28
N GLU A 293 -16.53 -14.75 -0.18
CA GLU A 293 -15.84 -14.90 1.09
C GLU A 293 -15.63 -13.56 1.81
N THR A 294 -15.11 -13.61 3.04
CA THR A 294 -14.60 -12.41 3.72
C THR A 294 -13.08 -12.47 3.76
N ILE A 295 -12.45 -11.50 3.10
CA ILE A 295 -11.00 -11.32 3.12
C ILE A 295 -10.61 -10.22 4.10
N LYS A 296 -9.39 -10.32 4.60
CA LYS A 296 -8.67 -9.25 5.27
C LYS A 296 -7.47 -8.86 4.42
N LEU A 297 -7.37 -7.57 4.10
CA LEU A 297 -6.28 -7.00 3.33
C LEU A 297 -5.58 -5.94 4.18
N ARG A 298 -4.26 -6.01 4.29
CA ARG A 298 -3.47 -5.01 5.03
C ARG A 298 -2.36 -4.45 4.15
N PHE A 299 -2.41 -3.17 3.84
CA PHE A 299 -1.33 -2.43 3.21
C PHE A 299 -0.46 -1.82 4.30
N ALA A 300 0.81 -2.17 4.37
CA ALA A 300 1.71 -1.74 5.43
C ALA A 300 3.03 -1.21 4.86
N ILE A 301 3.52 -0.11 5.45
CA ILE A 301 4.83 0.48 5.17
C ILE A 301 5.56 0.75 6.49
N TRP A 302 6.88 0.53 6.52
CA TRP A 302 7.73 0.81 7.68
C TRP A 302 9.20 1.00 7.30
N ASP A 303 9.93 1.72 8.15
CA ASP A 303 11.38 1.82 8.09
C ASP A 303 12.01 0.64 8.83
N MET A 304 13.07 0.08 8.25
CA MET A 304 13.83 -1.04 8.81
C MET A 304 15.24 -0.60 9.18
N GLY A 305 15.72 -1.07 10.33
CA GLY A 305 17.08 -0.77 10.80
C GLY A 305 17.20 0.58 11.50
N ASP A 306 16.46 1.60 11.05
CA ASP A 306 16.27 2.87 11.75
C ASP A 306 14.91 3.53 11.46
N ASP A 307 14.76 4.75 11.97
CA ASP A 307 13.63 5.66 11.81
C ASP A 307 14.04 6.90 10.99
N GLY A 308 15.01 6.75 10.08
CA GLY A 308 15.61 7.84 9.33
C GLY A 308 15.44 7.65 7.83
N PHE A 309 15.17 8.75 7.12
CA PHE A 309 14.75 8.76 5.72
C PHE A 309 13.41 8.05 5.50
N ASP A 310 12.55 8.68 4.71
CA ASP A 310 11.17 8.24 4.63
C ASP A 310 10.90 7.59 3.27
N SER A 311 10.01 6.60 3.28
CA SER A 311 9.40 6.03 2.09
C SER A 311 7.90 6.33 2.04
N THR A 312 7.35 6.31 0.84
CA THR A 312 5.95 6.62 0.57
C THR A 312 5.38 5.64 -0.44
N VAL A 313 4.19 5.11 -0.18
CA VAL A 313 3.43 4.33 -1.16
C VAL A 313 2.12 5.03 -1.48
N LEU A 314 1.85 5.18 -2.78
CA LEU A 314 0.55 5.56 -3.32
C LEU A 314 -0.24 4.28 -3.59
N LEU A 315 -1.55 4.28 -3.32
CA LEU A 315 -2.46 3.15 -3.46
C LEU A 315 -3.74 3.61 -4.13
N ASP A 316 -4.17 2.88 -5.17
CA ASP A 316 -5.34 3.27 -5.96
C ASP A 316 -5.97 2.09 -6.72
N ASN A 317 -7.13 2.33 -7.32
CA ASN A 317 -7.74 1.52 -8.39
C ASN A 317 -7.94 0.05 -8.04
N VAL A 318 -8.57 -0.23 -6.90
CA VAL A 318 -8.97 -1.59 -6.56
C VAL A 318 -10.08 -2.05 -7.49
N THR A 319 -9.84 -3.11 -8.25
CA THR A 319 -10.80 -3.71 -9.18
C THR A 319 -11.01 -5.19 -8.90
N TRP A 320 -12.21 -5.69 -9.22
CA TRP A 320 -12.53 -7.12 -9.14
C TRP A 320 -12.21 -7.81 -10.47
N GLU A 321 -11.68 -9.04 -10.38
CA GLU A 321 -11.25 -9.81 -11.55
C GLU A 321 -12.11 -11.06 -11.73
N LEU A 322 -12.44 -11.37 -12.99
CA LEU A 322 -13.19 -12.58 -13.37
C LEU A 322 -12.34 -13.86 -13.30
N GLU A 323 -11.01 -13.71 -13.33
CA GLU A 323 -10.04 -14.80 -13.29
C GLU A 323 -9.32 -14.83 -11.93
N GLY A 324 -9.15 -16.04 -11.38
CA GLY A 324 -8.36 -16.26 -10.17
C GLY A 324 -6.93 -16.61 -10.55
N LEU A 325 -6.12 -15.58 -10.81
CA LEU A 325 -4.71 -15.75 -11.14
C LEU A 325 -3.87 -15.83 -9.85
N PRO A 326 -2.78 -16.62 -9.84
CA PRO A 326 -1.80 -16.55 -8.74
C PRO A 326 -1.28 -15.13 -8.57
N PRO A 327 -0.82 -14.74 -7.37
CA PRO A 327 -0.34 -13.39 -7.15
C PRO A 327 0.84 -13.02 -8.03
N PHE A 328 0.78 -11.85 -8.65
CA PHE A 328 1.88 -11.25 -9.41
C PHE A 328 1.81 -9.73 -9.34
N THR A 329 2.96 -9.09 -9.60
CA THR A 329 3.06 -7.64 -9.75
C THR A 329 3.65 -7.30 -11.11
N ASP A 330 3.01 -6.40 -11.83
CA ASP A 330 3.43 -5.94 -13.15
C ASP A 330 3.08 -4.46 -13.38
N ARG A 331 3.17 -4.00 -14.64
CA ARG A 331 2.80 -2.63 -15.01
C ARG A 331 1.30 -2.59 -15.34
N PRO A 332 0.54 -1.60 -14.83
CA PRO A 332 -0.83 -1.41 -15.26
C PRO A 332 -0.91 -1.22 -16.78
N PRO A 333 -2.01 -1.67 -17.41
CA PRO A 333 -2.26 -1.39 -18.82
C PRO A 333 -2.28 0.13 -19.06
N LYS A 334 -1.67 0.57 -20.16
CA LYS A 334 -1.66 1.98 -20.59
C LYS A 334 -3.00 2.42 -21.18
#